data_AF-A0A0T2ZM88-F1
#
_entry.id   AF-A0A0T2ZM88-F1
#
_cell.length_a   1.000
_cell.length_b   1.000
_cell.length_c   1.000
_cell.angle_alpha   90.00
_cell.angle_beta   90.00
_cell.angle_gamma   90.00
#
_symmetry.space_group_name_H-M   'P 1'
#
loop_
_entity.id
_entity.type
_entity.pdbx_description
1 polymer ?
#
loop_
_entity_poly.entity_id
_entity_poly.type
_entity_poly.pdbx_seq_one_letter_code
_entity_poly.pdbx_strand_id
1 'polypeptide(L)'
;MKAALITVACMAAALSSTASAQTKPPVKPAAKTTEVTLVCEAVYMPARTTWTRTVSIGYDKKRVRSVKIDGVPVYTFAIQETLILTAVDNERIQIDTAAQTWSSDFRGQATAQGRCERTS
;
A
#
# COMPACT_ATOMS: atom_id res chain seq x y z
N MET A 1 27.50 54.08 33.97
CA MET A 1 27.20 54.81 32.73
C MET A 1 28.47 55.46 32.21
N LYS A 2 29.04 54.95 31.12
CA LYS A 2 30.02 55.64 30.24
C LYS A 2 30.11 54.80 28.96
N ALA A 3 29.60 55.37 27.87
CA ALA A 3 29.61 54.79 26.55
C ALA A 3 30.99 54.93 25.91
N ALA A 4 31.43 53.89 25.20
CA ALA A 4 32.52 53.98 24.23
C ALA A 4 32.00 53.39 22.91
N LEU A 5 31.92 54.26 21.90
CA LEU A 5 31.64 53.93 20.51
C LEU A 5 32.82 53.12 19.95
N ILE A 6 32.54 51.96 19.33
CA ILE A 6 33.51 51.24 18.52
C ILE A 6 32.96 51.12 17.11
N THR A 7 33.74 51.70 16.19
CA THR A 7 33.64 51.72 14.75
C THR A 7 33.56 50.30 14.18
N VAL A 8 32.50 50.02 13.42
CA VAL A 8 32.39 48.76 12.65
C VAL A 8 33.00 48.99 11.27
N ALA A 9 34.15 48.37 11.02
CA ALA A 9 34.76 48.31 9.71
C ALA A 9 34.10 47.21 8.88
N CYS A 10 33.49 47.59 7.75
CA CYS A 10 32.99 46.68 6.73
C CYS A 10 34.16 45.95 6.05
N MET A 11 34.39 44.69 6.37
CA MET A 11 35.14 43.76 5.52
C MET A 11 34.17 42.86 4.76
N ALA A 12 34.00 43.15 3.48
CA ALA A 12 33.27 42.30 2.55
C ALA A 12 34.13 41.06 2.24
N ALA A 13 33.87 39.96 2.93
CA ALA A 13 34.39 38.65 2.56
C ALA A 13 33.48 38.04 1.48
N ALA A 14 33.95 38.02 0.24
CA ALA A 14 33.31 37.29 -0.85
C ALA A 14 33.37 35.78 -0.55
N LEU A 15 32.26 35.22 -0.07
CA LEU A 15 32.08 33.78 0.09
C LEU A 15 31.77 33.18 -1.29
N SER A 16 32.79 32.58 -1.88
CA SER A 16 32.66 31.75 -3.08
C SER A 16 31.82 30.51 -2.76
N SER A 17 30.56 30.53 -3.18
CA SER A 17 29.64 29.38 -3.09
C SER A 17 30.09 28.27 -4.04
N THR A 18 30.89 27.32 -3.57
CA THR A 18 31.11 26.06 -4.28
C THR A 18 29.83 25.23 -4.18
N ALA A 19 28.99 25.29 -5.20
CA ALA A 19 27.85 24.40 -5.36
C ALA A 19 28.36 22.96 -5.52
N SER A 20 28.33 22.18 -4.44
CA SER A 20 28.52 20.73 -4.54
C SER A 20 27.34 20.14 -5.30
N ALA A 21 27.58 19.75 -6.56
CA ALA A 21 26.66 18.91 -7.30
C ALA A 21 26.50 17.58 -6.55
N GLN A 22 25.43 17.43 -5.78
CA GLN A 22 25.04 16.15 -5.20
C GLN A 22 24.64 15.22 -6.34
N THR A 23 25.56 14.34 -6.74
CA THR A 23 25.28 13.21 -7.62
C THR A 23 24.23 12.32 -6.95
N LYS A 24 22.99 12.41 -7.43
CA LYS A 24 21.88 11.55 -7.01
C LYS A 24 22.31 10.09 -7.21
N PRO A 25 22.27 9.24 -6.16
CA PRO A 25 22.62 7.83 -6.31
C PRO A 25 21.74 7.19 -7.40
N PRO A 26 22.30 6.29 -8.22
CA PRO A 26 21.53 5.63 -9.27
C PRO A 26 20.35 4.86 -8.64
N VAL A 27 19.14 5.18 -9.09
CA VAL A 27 17.92 4.49 -8.67
C VAL A 27 18.00 3.05 -9.18
N LYS A 28 18.07 2.09 -8.26
CA LYS A 28 18.07 0.66 -8.59
C LYS A 28 16.79 0.33 -9.39
N PRO A 29 16.88 -0.40 -10.52
CA PRO A 29 15.71 -0.77 -11.30
C PRO A 29 14.67 -1.48 -10.43
N ALA A 30 13.41 -1.08 -10.55
CA ALA A 30 12.30 -1.72 -9.85
C ALA A 30 12.22 -3.21 -10.24
N ALA A 31 12.00 -4.08 -9.25
CA ALA A 31 11.79 -5.51 -9.51
C ALA A 31 10.56 -5.71 -10.40
N LYS A 32 10.66 -6.63 -11.38
CA LYS A 32 9.52 -7.01 -12.21
C LYS A 32 8.43 -7.62 -11.32
N THR A 33 7.30 -6.95 -11.24
CA THR A 33 6.13 -7.41 -10.46
C THR A 33 5.25 -8.24 -11.37
N THR A 34 4.94 -9.47 -10.96
CA THR A 34 3.90 -10.32 -11.57
C THR A 34 2.58 -10.07 -10.86
N GLU A 35 1.47 -10.08 -11.60
CA GLU A 35 0.14 -9.91 -11.02
C GLU A 35 -0.60 -11.25 -11.00
N VAL A 36 -1.22 -11.56 -9.87
CA VAL A 36 -2.09 -12.71 -9.67
C VAL A 36 -3.51 -12.19 -9.49
N THR A 37 -4.47 -12.75 -10.20
CA THR A 37 -5.87 -12.36 -10.08
C THR A 37 -6.69 -13.50 -9.49
N LEU A 38 -7.48 -13.19 -8.46
CA LEU A 38 -8.52 -14.06 -7.94
C LEU A 38 -9.88 -13.43 -8.24
N VAL A 39 -10.85 -14.26 -8.64
CA VAL A 39 -12.26 -13.88 -8.76
C VAL A 39 -13.01 -14.64 -7.67
N CYS A 40 -13.67 -13.92 -6.78
CA CYS A 40 -14.33 -14.46 -5.60
C CYS A 40 -15.84 -14.25 -5.65
N GLU A 41 -16.63 -15.30 -5.48
CA GLU A 41 -18.09 -15.24 -5.36
C GLU A 41 -18.48 -15.11 -3.89
N ALA A 42 -18.58 -13.88 -3.38
CA ALA A 42 -18.86 -13.61 -1.98
C ALA A 42 -20.37 -13.49 -1.73
N VAL A 43 -20.91 -14.35 -0.88
CA VAL A 43 -22.33 -14.34 -0.47
C VAL A 43 -22.49 -13.52 0.80
N TYR A 44 -23.19 -12.39 0.72
CA TYR A 44 -23.41 -11.46 1.82
C TYR A 44 -24.69 -11.80 2.59
N MET A 45 -24.55 -11.99 3.89
CA MET A 45 -25.62 -12.23 4.85
C MET A 45 -25.92 -10.95 5.65
N PRO A 46 -27.18 -10.71 6.06
CA PRO A 46 -28.35 -11.60 5.94
C PRO A 46 -29.11 -11.49 4.62
N ALA A 47 -28.77 -10.53 3.75
CA ALA A 47 -29.49 -10.26 2.51
C ALA A 47 -29.46 -11.42 1.49
N ARG A 48 -28.55 -12.39 1.65
CA ARG A 48 -28.33 -13.53 0.74
C ARG A 48 -28.04 -13.07 -0.69
N THR A 49 -27.28 -11.98 -0.82
CA THR A 49 -26.89 -11.43 -2.11
C THR A 49 -25.47 -11.87 -2.44
N THR A 50 -25.25 -12.44 -3.62
CA THR A 50 -23.91 -12.82 -4.09
C THR A 50 -23.31 -11.70 -4.92
N TRP A 51 -22.12 -11.24 -4.54
CA TRP A 51 -21.34 -10.29 -5.33
C TRP A 51 -20.01 -10.92 -5.75
N THR A 52 -19.69 -10.79 -7.03
CA THR A 52 -18.38 -11.17 -7.56
C THR A 52 -17.37 -10.09 -7.22
N ARG A 53 -16.35 -10.43 -6.43
CA ARG A 53 -15.23 -9.56 -6.05
C ARG A 53 -13.98 -9.97 -6.81
N THR A 54 -13.21 -9.02 -7.32
CA THR A 54 -11.91 -9.29 -7.96
C THR A 54 -10.78 -8.88 -7.04
N VAL A 55 -9.78 -9.74 -6.85
CA VAL A 55 -8.58 -9.47 -6.05
C VAL A 55 -7.36 -9.50 -6.95
N SER A 56 -6.68 -8.37 -7.11
CA SER A 56 -5.41 -8.30 -7.84
C SER A 56 -4.24 -8.19 -6.87
N ILE A 57 -3.31 -9.13 -6.95
CA ILE A 57 -2.17 -9.27 -6.04
C ILE A 57 -0.88 -9.06 -6.84
N GLY A 58 -0.19 -7.96 -6.57
CA GLY A 58 1.14 -7.70 -7.13
C GLY A 58 2.21 -8.43 -6.31
N TYR A 59 3.04 -9.24 -6.96
CA TYR A 59 4.07 -10.06 -6.34
C TYR A 59 5.42 -9.88 -7.05
N ASP A 60 6.51 -9.62 -6.32
CA ASP A 60 7.85 -9.41 -6.89
C ASP A 60 8.76 -10.64 -6.83
N LYS A 61 8.17 -11.84 -6.71
CA LYS A 61 8.85 -13.12 -6.45
C LYS A 61 9.42 -13.29 -5.04
N LYS A 62 9.30 -12.28 -4.17
CA LYS A 62 9.74 -12.36 -2.77
C LYS A 62 8.61 -12.06 -1.80
N ARG A 63 7.77 -11.08 -2.10
CA ARG A 63 6.68 -10.65 -1.22
C ARG A 63 5.55 -10.00 -2.00
N VAL A 64 4.37 -9.98 -1.41
CA VAL A 64 3.24 -9.18 -1.90
C VAL A 64 3.61 -7.70 -1.82
N ARG A 65 3.36 -6.96 -2.89
CA ARG A 65 3.69 -5.54 -3.07
C ARG A 65 2.47 -4.65 -3.14
N SER A 66 1.37 -5.18 -3.64
CA SER A 66 0.10 -4.46 -3.76
C SER A 66 -1.06 -5.44 -3.69
N VAL A 67 -2.18 -4.98 -3.15
CA VAL A 67 -3.47 -5.66 -3.21
C VAL A 67 -4.49 -4.65 -3.70
N LYS A 68 -5.33 -5.06 -4.65
CA LYS A 68 -6.50 -4.31 -5.09
C LYS A 68 -7.74 -5.17 -4.93
N ILE A 69 -8.83 -4.56 -4.49
CA ILE A 69 -10.16 -5.18 -4.44
C ILE A 69 -11.02 -4.42 -5.44
N ASP A 70 -11.58 -5.12 -6.43
CA ASP A 70 -12.40 -4.56 -7.51
C ASP A 70 -11.71 -3.39 -8.24
N GLY A 71 -10.39 -3.51 -8.42
CA GLY A 71 -9.55 -2.47 -9.03
C GLY A 71 -9.14 -1.33 -8.09
N VAL A 72 -9.71 -1.24 -6.88
CA VAL A 72 -9.36 -0.22 -5.88
C VAL A 72 -8.15 -0.68 -5.07
N PRO A 73 -7.03 0.08 -5.05
CA PRO A 73 -5.89 -0.26 -4.21
C PRO A 73 -6.26 -0.13 -2.73
N VAL A 74 -5.95 -1.16 -1.94
CA VAL A 74 -6.17 -1.11 -0.50
C VAL A 74 -5.15 -0.18 0.15
N TYR A 75 -5.58 0.56 1.17
CA TYR A 75 -4.69 1.49 1.88
C TYR A 75 -3.52 0.77 2.57
N THR A 76 -3.81 -0.36 3.21
CA THR A 76 -2.82 -1.22 3.85
C THR A 76 -3.29 -2.67 3.80
N PHE A 77 -2.35 -3.60 3.84
CA PHE A 77 -2.63 -5.03 4.00
C PHE A 77 -1.54 -5.67 4.87
N ALA A 78 -1.91 -6.74 5.56
CA ALA A 78 -0.97 -7.62 6.26
C ALA A 78 -1.02 -9.02 5.65
N ILE A 79 0.11 -9.72 5.73
CA ILE A 79 0.22 -11.12 5.33
C ILE A 79 0.39 -11.95 6.60
N GLN A 80 -0.51 -12.89 6.82
CA GLN A 80 -0.41 -13.90 7.86
C GLN A 80 -0.45 -15.26 7.19
N GLU A 81 0.73 -15.85 6.98
CA GLU A 81 0.88 -17.08 6.19
C GLU A 81 0.29 -16.92 4.79
N THR A 82 -0.81 -17.61 4.48
CA THR A 82 -1.52 -17.56 3.20
C THR A 82 -2.65 -16.52 3.19
N LEU A 83 -2.98 -15.93 4.34
CA LEU A 83 -4.03 -14.93 4.49
C LEU A 83 -3.50 -13.53 4.17
N ILE A 84 -4.22 -12.86 3.28
CA ILE A 84 -4.16 -11.42 3.11
C ILE A 84 -5.25 -10.81 3.98
N LEU A 85 -4.86 -9.97 4.93
CA LEU A 85 -5.76 -9.21 5.80
C LEU A 85 -5.78 -7.77 5.33
N THR A 86 -6.97 -7.24 5.02
CA THR A 86 -7.12 -5.88 4.49
C THR A 86 -8.49 -5.28 4.82
N ALA A 87 -8.73 -4.05 4.39
CA ALA A 87 -10.04 -3.41 4.47
C ALA A 87 -10.29 -2.43 3.31
N VAL A 88 -11.55 -2.36 2.87
CA VAL A 88 -12.07 -1.41 1.88
C VAL A 88 -13.46 -0.97 2.34
N ASP A 89 -13.77 0.33 2.30
CA ASP A 89 -15.11 0.88 2.58
C ASP A 89 -15.76 0.48 3.91
N ASN A 90 -14.97 0.23 4.97
CA ASN A 90 -15.38 -0.36 6.26
C ASN A 90 -15.63 -1.87 6.26
N GLU A 91 -15.46 -2.54 5.14
CA GLU A 91 -15.40 -3.99 5.07
C GLU A 91 -14.03 -4.48 5.53
N ARG A 92 -13.97 -5.31 6.57
CA ARG A 92 -12.76 -6.05 6.94
C ARG A 92 -12.72 -7.32 6.14
N ILE A 93 -11.67 -7.54 5.36
CA ILE A 93 -11.59 -8.61 4.37
C ILE A 93 -10.40 -9.51 4.67
N GLN A 94 -10.62 -10.81 4.59
CA GLN A 94 -9.62 -11.86 4.68
C GLN A 94 -9.69 -12.68 3.39
N ILE A 95 -8.54 -12.82 2.72
CA ILE A 95 -8.41 -13.67 1.53
C ILE A 95 -7.37 -14.73 1.83
N ASP A 96 -7.78 -15.99 1.93
CA ASP A 96 -6.84 -17.10 1.99
C ASP A 96 -6.47 -17.50 0.55
N THR A 97 -5.22 -17.25 0.19
CA THR A 97 -4.71 -17.49 -1.17
C THR A 97 -4.42 -18.96 -1.46
N ALA A 98 -4.26 -19.80 -0.42
CA ALA A 98 -4.04 -21.23 -0.57
C ALA A 98 -5.38 -22.01 -0.61
N ALA A 99 -6.29 -21.70 0.31
CA ALA A 99 -7.64 -22.27 0.29
C ALA A 99 -8.53 -21.66 -0.81
N GLN A 100 -8.12 -20.52 -1.36
CA GLN A 100 -8.88 -19.72 -2.32
C GLN A 100 -10.27 -19.38 -1.78
N THR A 101 -10.31 -18.72 -0.63
CA THR A 101 -11.56 -18.33 0.02
C THR A 101 -11.55 -16.86 0.41
N TRP A 102 -12.74 -16.26 0.31
CA TRP A 102 -13.06 -14.93 0.80
C TRP A 102 -13.83 -15.05 2.11
N SER A 103 -13.47 -14.24 3.10
CA SER A 103 -14.31 -13.95 4.26
C SER A 103 -14.26 -12.46 4.58
N SER A 104 -15.40 -11.86 4.92
CA SER A 104 -15.44 -10.47 5.30
C SER A 104 -16.54 -10.12 6.29
N ASP A 105 -16.36 -8.97 6.95
CA ASP A 105 -17.30 -8.38 7.89
C ASP A 105 -17.38 -6.86 7.68
N PHE A 106 -18.58 -6.37 7.37
CA PHE A 106 -18.95 -4.97 7.24
C PHE A 106 -19.30 -4.37 8.61
N ARG A 107 -18.37 -4.50 9.56
CA ARG A 107 -18.51 -4.06 10.97
C ARG A 107 -19.82 -4.52 11.62
N GLY A 108 -20.19 -5.78 11.42
CA GLY A 108 -21.39 -6.39 11.99
C GLY A 108 -22.70 -6.08 11.26
N GLN A 109 -22.71 -5.26 10.22
CA GLN A 109 -23.91 -5.00 9.41
C GLN A 109 -24.18 -6.12 8.41
N ALA A 110 -23.10 -6.67 7.84
CA ALA A 110 -23.15 -7.80 6.92
C ALA A 110 -21.85 -8.60 7.03
N THR A 111 -21.93 -9.91 6.81
CA THR A 111 -20.74 -10.77 6.66
C THR A 111 -20.80 -11.45 5.31
N ALA A 112 -19.66 -11.69 4.69
CA ALA A 112 -19.59 -12.50 3.49
C ALA A 112 -18.63 -13.67 3.62
N GLN A 113 -18.98 -14.78 2.97
CA GLN A 113 -18.08 -15.88 2.68
C GLN A 113 -18.19 -16.25 1.21
N GLY A 114 -17.09 -16.71 0.61
CA GLY A 114 -17.08 -17.04 -0.80
C GLY A 114 -15.91 -17.90 -1.22
N ARG A 115 -16.08 -18.62 -2.34
CA ARG A 115 -14.98 -19.28 -3.02
C ARG A 115 -14.29 -18.29 -3.95
N CYS A 116 -12.99 -18.39 -4.07
CA CYS A 116 -12.19 -17.69 -5.05
C CYS A 116 -11.61 -18.66 -6.07
N GLU A 117 -11.40 -18.17 -7.28
CA GLU A 117 -10.75 -18.89 -8.36
C GLU A 117 -9.61 -18.05 -8.90
N ARG A 118 -8.45 -18.68 -9.11
CA ARG A 118 -7.30 -17.99 -9.69
C ARG A 118 -7.43 -17.98 -11.21
N THR A 119 -7.38 -16.79 -11.79
CA THR A 119 -7.57 -16.59 -13.24
C THR A 119 -6.27 -16.19 -13.95
N SER A 120 -5.21 -15.83 -13.22
CA SER A 120 -3.87 -15.55 -13.77
C SER A 120 -2.72 -15.82 -12.80
#